data_AF-A0A954X931-F1
#
_entry.id   AF-A0A954X931-F1
#
_cell.length_a   1.000
_cell.length_b   1.000
_cell.length_c   1.000
_cell.angle_alpha   90.00
_cell.angle_beta   90.00
_cell.angle_gamma   90.00
#
_symmetry.space_group_name_H-M   'P 1'
#
loop_
_entity.id
_entity.type
_entity.pdbx_description
1 polymer ?
#
loop_
_entity_poly.entity_id
_entity_poly.type
_entity_poly.pdbx_seq_one_letter_code
_entity_poly.pdbx_strand_id
1 'polypeptide(L)'
;MFQAERHTTQSNYKLTLSGFTSSKSICDDLCGDGIVTRFEACDDGKNDGSYGSCTADCLGFGPRCGDGKVDAGSTEECDDGNATNGDGCSAACLNEGPT
;
A
#
# COMPACT_ATOMS: atom_id res chain seq x y z
N MET A 1 -27.80 -25.12 8.56
CA MET A 1 -28.56 -25.11 7.29
C MET A 1 -29.58 -23.97 7.41
N PHE A 2 -29.30 -22.82 6.82
CA PHE A 2 -30.21 -21.67 6.90
C PHE A 2 -31.11 -21.68 5.67
N GLN A 3 -32.36 -22.11 5.82
CA GLN A 3 -33.39 -21.82 4.82
C GLN A 3 -33.68 -20.31 4.90
N ALA A 4 -33.13 -19.55 3.96
CA ALA A 4 -33.57 -18.19 3.70
C ALA A 4 -34.60 -18.25 2.58
N GLU A 5 -35.88 -18.04 2.91
CA GLU A 5 -36.92 -17.84 1.91
C GLU A 5 -36.61 -16.53 1.17
N ARG A 6 -36.43 -16.62 -0.16
CA ARG A 6 -36.07 -15.49 -1.02
C ARG A 6 -37.26 -14.54 -1.15
N HIS A 7 -37.24 -13.46 -0.37
CA HIS A 7 -38.07 -12.30 -0.65
C HIS A 7 -37.32 -11.34 -1.58
N THR A 8 -37.90 -11.05 -2.75
CA THR A 8 -37.25 -10.27 -3.83
C THR A 8 -37.41 -8.76 -3.69
N THR A 9 -38.28 -8.30 -2.79
CA THR A 9 -38.66 -6.88 -2.70
C THR A 9 -38.50 -6.24 -1.32
N GLN A 10 -38.44 -7.02 -0.23
CA GLN A 10 -38.18 -6.55 1.14
C GLN A 10 -37.73 -7.73 2.04
N SER A 11 -36.88 -7.48 3.03
CA SER A 11 -36.48 -8.43 4.07
C SER A 11 -36.99 -7.97 5.44
N ASN A 12 -37.65 -8.84 6.17
CA ASN A 12 -38.04 -8.64 7.58
C ASN A 12 -36.94 -9.13 8.56
N TYR A 13 -35.80 -9.56 8.03
CA TYR A 13 -34.69 -10.08 8.84
C TYR A 13 -33.90 -8.91 9.44
N LYS A 14 -34.01 -8.74 10.75
CA LYS A 14 -33.14 -7.85 11.53
C LYS A 14 -31.82 -8.58 11.77
N LEU A 15 -30.78 -8.24 11.00
CA LEU A 15 -29.43 -8.73 11.25
C LEU A 15 -28.93 -8.15 12.59
N THR A 16 -29.01 -8.95 13.66
CA THR A 16 -28.35 -8.63 14.92
C THR A 16 -26.90 -9.08 14.81
N LEU A 17 -25.98 -8.13 14.69
CA LEU A 17 -24.54 -8.38 14.74
C LEU A 17 -24.11 -8.77 16.17
N SER A 18 -24.36 -10.01 16.57
CA SER A 18 -23.97 -10.56 17.88
C SER A 18 -23.44 -11.98 17.73
N GLY A 19 -22.41 -12.34 18.51
CA GLY A 19 -21.86 -13.71 18.53
C GLY A 19 -20.88 -14.03 17.41
N PHE A 20 -20.21 -13.03 16.82
CA PHE A 20 -19.09 -13.30 15.92
C PHE A 20 -17.96 -13.96 16.70
N THR A 21 -17.39 -15.02 16.14
CA THR A 21 -16.16 -15.66 16.62
C THR A 21 -14.93 -14.78 16.43
N SER A 22 -15.08 -13.67 15.73
CA SER A 22 -14.03 -12.70 15.42
C SER A 22 -14.45 -11.32 15.90
N SER A 23 -13.47 -10.54 16.33
CA SER A 23 -13.65 -9.16 16.76
C SER A 23 -14.30 -8.32 15.66
N LYS A 24 -15.12 -7.33 16.05
CA LYS A 24 -15.70 -6.36 15.12
C LYS A 24 -14.56 -5.62 14.41
N SER A 25 -14.55 -5.63 13.07
CA SER A 25 -13.62 -4.81 12.29
C SER A 25 -13.94 -3.33 12.53
N ILE A 26 -12.95 -2.58 12.99
CA ILE A 26 -13.00 -1.13 13.11
C ILE A 26 -12.31 -0.59 11.85
N CYS A 27 -12.99 0.29 11.13
CA CYS A 27 -12.41 1.01 10.00
C CYS A 27 -11.96 2.38 10.53
N ASP A 28 -10.85 2.37 11.27
CA ASP A 28 -10.12 3.59 11.64
C ASP A 28 -8.96 3.76 10.67
N ASP A 29 -8.53 5.00 10.48
CA ASP A 29 -7.34 5.32 9.70
C ASP A 29 -6.13 5.18 10.65
N LEU A 30 -5.37 4.08 10.54
CA LEU A 30 -4.25 3.76 11.42
C LEU A 30 -2.97 3.49 10.63
N CYS A 31 -2.07 4.48 10.65
CA CYS A 31 -0.74 4.32 10.08
C CYS A 31 0.06 3.27 10.86
N GLY A 32 0.47 2.20 10.17
CA GLY A 32 1.25 1.07 10.71
C GLY A 32 0.49 -0.25 10.75
N ASP A 33 -0.74 -0.32 10.25
CA ASP A 33 -1.50 -1.57 10.22
C ASP A 33 -1.36 -2.34 8.89
N GLY A 34 -0.66 -1.75 7.92
CA GLY A 34 -0.41 -2.33 6.60
C GLY A 34 -1.62 -2.26 5.67
N ILE A 35 -2.61 -1.42 5.99
CA ILE A 35 -3.80 -1.20 5.18
C ILE A 35 -3.85 0.27 4.75
N VAL A 36 -3.65 0.54 3.47
CA VAL A 36 -3.77 1.90 2.93
C VAL A 36 -5.22 2.37 3.00
N THR A 37 -5.49 3.34 3.86
CA THR A 37 -6.78 4.01 3.99
C THR A 37 -6.86 5.29 3.15
N ARG A 38 -8.00 6.00 3.21
CA ARG A 38 -8.26 7.16 2.34
C ARG A 38 -7.34 8.36 2.59
N PHE A 39 -6.69 8.40 3.75
CA PHE A 39 -5.84 9.52 4.18
C PHE A 39 -4.35 9.17 4.18
N GLU A 40 -4.01 7.97 3.74
CA GLU A 40 -2.63 7.48 3.67
C GLU A 40 -2.23 7.36 2.21
N ALA A 41 -1.01 7.81 1.90
CA ALA A 41 -0.42 7.59 0.59
C ALA A 41 0.17 6.18 0.47
N CYS A 42 0.59 5.61 1.59
CA CYS A 42 1.32 4.35 1.71
C CYS A 42 1.19 3.84 3.15
N ASP A 43 1.06 2.53 3.33
CA ASP A 43 1.25 1.86 4.62
C ASP A 43 1.78 0.45 4.36
N ASP A 44 3.03 0.21 4.70
CA ASP A 44 3.69 -1.10 4.56
C ASP A 44 3.81 -1.84 5.91
N GLY A 45 3.19 -1.30 6.95
CA GLY A 45 3.23 -1.76 8.34
C GLY A 45 4.54 -1.48 9.08
N LYS A 46 5.61 -1.09 8.39
CA LYS A 46 6.88 -0.68 9.02
C LYS A 46 6.96 0.83 9.14
N ASN A 47 6.66 1.53 8.05
CA ASN A 47 6.63 2.98 7.92
C ASN A 47 7.89 3.61 8.54
N ASP A 48 9.07 3.09 8.20
CA ASP A 48 10.33 3.53 8.80
C ASP A 48 11.05 4.60 7.96
N GLY A 49 10.47 4.98 6.81
CA GLY A 49 11.05 5.93 5.86
C GLY A 49 12.33 5.43 5.20
N SER A 50 12.65 4.13 5.32
CA SER A 50 13.79 3.53 4.65
C SER A 50 13.57 3.45 3.14
N TYR A 51 14.63 3.07 2.42
CA TYR A 51 14.60 2.98 0.97
C TYR A 51 13.53 1.98 0.50
N GLY A 52 12.57 2.46 -0.30
CA GLY A 52 11.41 1.70 -0.77
C GLY A 52 10.28 1.50 0.26
N SER A 53 10.38 2.11 1.45
CA SER A 53 9.36 2.04 2.50
C SER A 53 8.52 3.32 2.58
N CYS A 54 7.38 3.27 3.27
CA CYS A 54 6.57 4.45 3.54
C CYS A 54 7.22 5.34 4.61
N THR A 55 6.88 6.63 4.61
CA THR A 55 7.27 7.53 5.71
C THR A 55 6.53 7.18 7.00
N ALA A 56 7.10 7.56 8.16
CA ALA A 56 6.53 7.26 9.47
C ALA A 56 5.16 7.90 9.76
N ASP A 57 4.74 8.85 8.94
CA ASP A 57 3.42 9.46 8.99
C ASP A 57 2.43 8.88 7.96
N CYS A 58 2.85 7.91 7.13
CA CYS A 58 2.06 7.33 6.04
C CYS A 58 1.57 8.33 4.98
N LEU A 59 2.03 9.59 5.03
CA LEU A 59 1.62 10.64 4.10
C LEU A 59 2.44 10.63 2.81
N GLY A 60 3.48 9.80 2.75
CA GLY A 60 4.32 9.67 1.58
C GLY A 60 5.16 8.41 1.56
N PHE A 61 6.00 8.36 0.54
CA PHE A 61 7.00 7.33 0.34
C PHE A 61 8.36 7.89 0.72
N GLY A 62 9.18 7.05 1.32
CA GLY A 62 10.60 7.30 1.48
C GLY A 62 11.34 7.34 0.14
N PRO A 63 12.67 7.46 0.21
CA PRO A 63 13.53 7.44 -0.96
C PRO A 63 13.36 6.11 -1.73
N ARG A 64 13.29 6.14 -3.05
CA ARG A 64 13.02 4.95 -3.87
C ARG A 64 13.37 5.17 -5.34
N CYS A 65 13.59 4.07 -6.03
CA CYS A 65 13.83 4.09 -7.47
C CYS A 65 12.67 4.70 -8.25
N GLY A 66 13.00 5.67 -9.09
CA GLY A 66 12.10 6.44 -9.92
C GLY A 66 11.53 7.67 -9.22
N ASP A 67 12.18 8.19 -8.17
CA ASP A 67 11.77 9.43 -7.50
C ASP A 67 12.51 10.68 -8.00
N GLY A 68 13.42 10.49 -8.97
CA GLY A 68 14.20 11.52 -9.63
C GLY A 68 15.48 11.88 -8.89
N LYS A 69 15.88 11.12 -7.87
CA LYS A 69 17.08 11.36 -7.08
C LYS A 69 17.86 10.07 -6.91
N VAL A 70 19.18 10.19 -6.90
CA VAL A 70 20.07 9.08 -6.54
C VAL A 70 20.35 9.18 -5.05
N ASP A 71 19.82 8.23 -4.27
CA ASP A 71 19.94 8.24 -2.82
C ASP A 71 21.25 7.62 -2.32
N ALA A 72 22.07 8.44 -1.64
CA ALA A 72 23.32 7.97 -1.08
C ALA A 72 23.08 6.93 0.04
N GLY A 73 23.50 5.68 -0.20
CA GLY A 73 23.32 4.56 0.74
C GLY A 73 22.26 3.54 0.31
N SER A 74 21.59 3.77 -0.83
CA SER A 74 20.81 2.75 -1.53
C SER A 74 21.70 1.96 -2.50
N THR A 75 21.10 1.03 -3.26
CA THR A 75 21.75 0.30 -4.37
C THR A 75 21.65 1.07 -5.70
N GLU A 76 21.09 2.29 -5.69
CA GLU A 76 20.89 3.05 -6.92
C GLU A 76 22.20 3.57 -7.49
N GLU A 77 22.36 3.40 -8.79
CA GLU A 77 23.46 3.96 -9.57
C GLU A 77 23.00 5.14 -10.45
N CYS A 78 21.71 5.18 -10.78
CA CYS A 78 21.02 6.21 -11.55
C CYS A 78 19.58 6.37 -11.05
N ASP A 79 18.92 7.47 -11.41
CA ASP A 79 17.48 7.65 -11.29
C ASP A 79 17.05 8.71 -12.33
N ASP A 80 16.17 8.34 -13.26
CA ASP A 80 15.66 9.21 -14.33
C ASP A 80 14.21 9.68 -14.08
N GLY A 81 13.72 9.52 -12.85
CA GLY A 81 12.39 9.94 -12.41
C GLY A 81 11.29 8.95 -12.71
N ASN A 82 11.61 7.74 -13.16
CA ASN A 82 10.64 6.66 -13.32
C ASN A 82 11.29 5.27 -13.19
N ALA A 83 10.50 4.19 -13.36
CA ALA A 83 10.96 2.80 -13.24
C ALA A 83 10.73 2.00 -14.53
N THR A 84 10.87 2.68 -15.68
CA THR A 84 10.84 2.05 -17.01
C THR A 84 12.23 1.49 -17.31
N ASN A 85 12.33 0.58 -18.27
CA ASN A 85 13.63 0.14 -18.78
C ASN A 85 13.80 0.68 -20.19
N GLY A 86 15.04 0.94 -20.59
CA GLY A 86 15.44 1.40 -21.91
C GLY A 86 15.40 2.92 -22.09
N ASP A 87 15.19 3.69 -21.02
CA ASP A 87 15.15 5.15 -21.03
C ASP A 87 16.36 5.83 -20.34
N GLY A 88 17.36 5.03 -19.98
CA GLY A 88 18.65 5.52 -19.46
C GLY A 88 18.93 5.06 -18.04
N CYS A 89 17.89 4.72 -17.28
CA CYS A 89 18.00 4.03 -16.02
C CYS A 89 17.05 2.83 -15.99
N SER A 90 17.49 1.69 -15.45
CA SER A 90 16.62 0.52 -15.38
C SER A 90 15.56 0.67 -14.28
N ALA A 91 14.53 -0.18 -14.31
CA ALA A 91 13.52 -0.28 -13.26
C ALA A 91 14.08 -0.66 -11.87
N ALA A 92 15.34 -1.10 -11.81
CA ALA A 92 16.06 -1.39 -10.58
C ALA A 92 17.05 -0.27 -10.19
N CYS A 93 17.01 0.86 -10.88
CA CYS A 93 17.91 2.00 -10.74
C CYS A 93 19.38 1.66 -10.91
N LEU A 94 19.66 0.69 -11.79
CA LEU A 94 21.00 0.35 -12.25
C LEU A 94 21.23 0.94 -13.63
N ASN A 95 22.48 1.31 -13.92
CA ASN A 95 22.85 1.83 -15.24
C ASN A 95 22.56 0.78 -16.31
N GLU A 96 21.79 1.18 -17.31
CA GLU A 96 21.57 0.33 -18.48
C GLU A 96 22.85 0.34 -19.31
N GLY A 97 23.49 -0.83 -19.44
CA GLY A 97 24.66 -0.97 -20.30
C GLY A 97 24.32 -0.57 -21.75
N PRO A 98 25.34 -0.26 -22.58
CA PRO A 98 25.09 0.06 -23.98
C PRO A 98 24.50 -1.18 -24.66
N THR A 99 23.20 -1.13 -24.96
CA THR A 99 22.50 -2.13 -25.78
C THR A 99 22.91 -2.03 -27.24
#